data_AF-A0A834YYK1-F1
#
_entry.id   AF-A0A834YYK1-F1
#
_cell.length_a   1.000
_cell.length_b   1.000
_cell.length_c   1.000
_cell.angle_alpha   90.00
_cell.angle_beta   90.00
_cell.angle_gamma   90.00
#
_symmetry.space_group_name_H-M   'P 1'
#
loop_
_entity.id
_entity.type
_entity.pdbx_description
1 polymer ?
#
loop_
_entity_poly.entity_id
_entity_poly.type
_entity_poly.pdbx_seq_one_letter_code
_entity_poly.pdbx_strand_id
1 'polypeptide(L)' 'MFGTMTVIDDELTQGHELVSGLVGKAQGFYVASSEDGSSQTLAFTAMFESGRYADSHSFFGVYHMAVSES' A
#
# COMPACT_ATOMS: atom_id res chain seq x y z
N MET A 1 -7.80 9.01 12.67
CA MET A 1 -7.19 9.76 13.79
C MET A 1 -5.72 9.94 13.44
N PHE A 2 -5.13 11.10 13.76
CA PHE A 2 -3.68 11.30 13.57
C PHE A 2 -2.89 10.24 14.34
N GLY A 3 -1.84 9.71 13.72
CA GLY A 3 -0.97 8.70 14.30
C GLY A 3 -1.55 7.27 14.30
N THR A 4 -2.78 7.05 13.79
CA THR A 4 -3.29 5.68 13.60
C THR A 4 -2.40 4.94 12.59
N MET A 5 -1.88 3.79 13.00
CA MET A 5 -1.13 2.88 12.15
C MET A 5 -2.02 1.73 11.70
N THR A 6 -1.95 1.40 10.41
CA THR A 6 -2.58 0.22 9.82
C THR A 6 -1.50 -0.67 9.23
N VAL A 7 -1.56 -1.97 9.53
CA VAL A 7 -0.69 -3.00 8.95
C VAL A 7 -1.41 -3.61 7.74
N ILE A 8 -0.67 -3.88 6.67
CA ILE A 8 -1.18 -4.46 5.43
C ILE A 8 -0.46 -5.79 5.10
N ASP A 9 -1.22 -6.74 4.56
CA ASP A 9 -0.76 -7.99 3.90
C ASP A 9 -1.69 -8.25 2.72
N ASP A 10 -1.61 -7.36 1.72
CA ASP A 10 -2.59 -7.24 0.66
C ASP A 10 -2.10 -7.94 -0.61
N GLU A 11 -3.02 -8.53 -1.37
CA GLU A 11 -2.73 -9.15 -2.67
C GLU A 11 -2.46 -8.08 -3.75
N LEU A 12 -1.45 -8.32 -4.57
CA LEU A 12 -1.17 -7.55 -5.79
C LEU A 12 -1.70 -8.35 -6.98
N THR A 13 -2.56 -7.76 -7.80
CA THR A 13 -3.19 -8.42 -8.94
C THR A 13 -2.81 -7.76 -10.27
N GLN A 14 -3.01 -8.48 -11.39
CA GLN A 14 -2.72 -7.97 -12.74
C GLN A 14 -3.60 -6.78 -13.17
N GLY A 15 -4.77 -6.62 -12.55
CA GLY A 15 -5.74 -5.59 -12.88
C GLY A 15 -6.76 -5.39 -11.77
N HIS A 16 -7.65 -4.42 -11.93
CA HIS A 16 -8.66 -4.06 -10.92
C HIS A 16 -9.86 -5.00 -10.88
N GLU A 17 -10.00 -5.88 -11.88
CA GLU A 17 -11.11 -6.82 -11.98
C GLU A 17 -11.03 -7.89 -10.89
N LEU A 18 -12.18 -8.32 -10.36
CA LEU A 18 -12.26 -9.34 -9.30
C LEU A 18 -11.64 -10.69 -9.68
N VAL A 19 -11.57 -11.00 -10.98
CA VAL A 19 -11.02 -12.25 -11.52
C VAL A 19 -9.57 -12.12 -11.99
N SER A 20 -8.93 -10.97 -11.75
CA SER A 20 -7.55 -10.73 -12.16
C SER A 20 -6.58 -11.69 -11.46
N GLY A 21 -5.55 -12.12 -12.20
CA GLY A 21 -4.56 -13.04 -11.66
C GLY A 21 -3.71 -12.39 -10.56
N LEU A 22 -3.37 -13.16 -9.53
CA LEU A 22 -2.41 -12.79 -8.50
C LEU A 22 -1.00 -12.64 -9.11
N VAL A 23 -0.30 -11.56 -8.76
CA VAL A 23 1.10 -11.32 -9.16
C VAL A 23 2.04 -11.17 -7.97
N GLY A 24 1.52 -11.07 -6.75
CA GLY A 24 2.36 -10.85 -5.58
C GLY A 24 1.59 -10.41 -4.34
N LYS A 25 2.34 -9.89 -3.37
CA LYS A 25 1.83 -9.34 -2.11
C LYS A 25 2.51 -8.03 -1.75
N ALA A 26 1.81 -7.16 -1.03
CA ALA A 26 2.35 -5.98 -0.38
C ALA A 26 2.24 -6.13 1.15
N GLN A 27 3.39 -6.11 1.83
CA GLN A 27 3.45 -6.23 3.28
C GLN A 27 4.13 -5.02 3.90
N GLY A 28 3.53 -4.45 4.93
CA GLY A 28 4.07 -3.26 5.59
C GLY A 28 3.01 -2.53 6.41
N PHE A 29 3.13 -1.21 6.47
CA PHE A 29 2.19 -0.38 7.20
C PHE A 29 2.09 1.03 6.61
N TYR A 30 1.01 1.71 6.98
CA TYR A 30 0.88 3.15 6.80
C TYR A 30 0.40 3.81 8.09
N VAL A 31 0.73 5.09 8.26
CA VAL A 31 0.35 5.90 9.42
C VAL A 31 -0.37 7.14 8.93
N ALA A 32 -1.54 7.44 9.49
CA ALA A 32 -2.21 8.72 9.28
C ALA A 32 -1.29 9.86 9.80
N SER A 33 -0.69 10.61 8.89
CA SER A 33 0.42 11.53 9.18
C SER A 33 0.02 13.01 9.16
N SER A 34 -1.28 13.29 9.07
CA SER A 34 -1.82 14.64 9.24
C SER A 34 -3.06 14.64 10.14
N GLU A 35 -3.21 15.69 10.93
CA GLU A 35 -4.38 15.90 11.81
C GLU A 35 -5.66 16.16 11.02
N ASP A 36 -5.56 16.84 9.88
CA ASP A 36 -6.67 17.09 8.96
C ASP A 36 -7.01 15.86 8.10
N GLY A 37 -6.27 14.76 8.26
CA GLY A 37 -6.45 13.54 7.49
C GLY A 37 -6.00 13.64 6.03
N SER A 38 -5.25 14.67 5.62
CA SER A 38 -4.83 14.84 4.22
C SER A 38 -3.64 13.97 3.79
N SER A 39 -2.95 13.31 4.73
CA SER A 39 -1.76 12.52 4.38
C SER A 39 -1.60 11.23 5.17
N GLN A 40 -0.90 10.28 4.54
CA GLN A 40 -0.44 9.05 5.14
C GLN A 40 1.03 8.83 4.81
N THR A 41 1.84 8.42 5.80
CA THR A 41 3.22 7.96 5.57
C THR A 41 3.21 6.45 5.42
N LEU A 42 3.80 5.92 4.35
CA LEU A 42 3.81 4.51 3.99
C LEU A 42 5.22 3.93 4.09
N ALA A 43 5.31 2.70 4.56
CA ALA A 43 6.50 1.86 4.47
C ALA A 43 6.07 0.41 4.20
N PHE A 44 6.35 -0.11 3.01
CA PHE A 44 5.96 -1.48 2.66
C PHE A 44 6.89 -2.09 1.61
N THR A 45 6.88 -3.41 1.53
CA THR A 45 7.60 -4.20 0.53
C THR A 45 6.59 -4.88 -0.38
N ALA A 46 6.70 -4.63 -1.69
CA ALA A 46 6.01 -5.41 -2.71
C ALA A 46 6.87 -6.61 -3.09
N MET A 47 6.30 -7.81 -3.07
CA MET A 47 6.96 -9.09 -3.38
C MET A 47 6.21 -9.75 -4.54
N PHE A 48 6.92 -10.07 -5.63
CA PHE A 48 6.30 -10.58 -6.86
C PHE A 48 6.49 -12.10 -7.04
N GLU A 49 5.43 -12.81 -7.40
CA GLU A 49 5.35 -14.28 -7.49
C GLU A 49 5.92 -14.88 -8.79
N SER A 50 6.83 -14.20 -9.48
CA SER A 50 7.52 -14.81 -10.63
C SER A 50 8.51 -15.89 -10.16
N GLY A 51 8.00 -17.10 -9.92
CA GLY A 51 8.77 -18.28 -9.55
C GLY A 51 8.77 -18.60 -8.06
N ARG A 52 9.28 -17.70 -7.19
CA ARG A 52 9.46 -17.94 -5.72
C ARG A 52 9.54 -16.67 -4.82
N TYR A 53 8.91 -15.54 -5.16
CA TYR A 53 9.11 -14.25 -4.46
C TYR A 53 10.58 -13.78 -4.40
N ALA A 54 11.37 -14.07 -5.44
CA ALA A 54 12.77 -13.67 -5.45
C ALA A 54 12.95 -12.14 -5.64
N ASP A 55 11.95 -11.49 -6.23
CA ASP A 55 11.98 -10.07 -6.55
C ASP A 55 11.08 -9.30 -5.58
N SER A 56 11.69 -8.39 -4.82
CA SER A 56 10.99 -7.51 -3.90
C SER A 56 11.48 -6.07 -4.01
N HIS A 57 10.57 -5.12 -3.86
CA HIS A 57 10.86 -3.70 -3.87
C HIS A 57 10.27 -3.07 -2.62
N SER A 58 11.10 -2.33 -1.89
CA SER A 58 10.66 -1.59 -0.70
C SER A 58 10.38 -0.14 -1.06
N PHE A 59 9.24 0.35 -0.59
CA PHE A 59 8.76 1.70 -0.81
C PHE A 59 8.64 2.41 0.52
N PHE A 60 9.03 3.68 0.53
CA PHE A 60 8.79 4.61 1.63
C PHE A 60 8.39 5.96 1.04
N GLY A 61 7.35 6.58 1.58
CA GLY A 61 6.91 7.87 1.09
C GLY A 61 5.68 8.40 1.80
N VAL A 62 5.27 9.60 1.42
CA VAL A 62 4.04 10.25 1.91
C VAL A 62 3.04 10.25 0.77
N TYR A 63 1.87 9.65 1.00
CA TYR A 63 0.72 9.76 0.13
C TYR A 63 -0.16 10.91 0.61
N HIS A 64 -0.33 11.92 -0.25
CA HIS A 64 -1.29 12.99 -0.02
C HIS A 64 -2.63 12.56 -0.60
N MET A 65 -3.63 12.39 0.26
CA MET A 65 -4.99 12.10 -0.16
C MET A 65 -5.58 13.35 -0.80
N ALA A 66 -6.14 13.21 -2.01
CA ALA A 66 -6.87 14.31 -2.61
C ALA A 66 -8.03 14.71 -1.69
N VAL A 67 -8.09 16.00 -1.32
CA VAL A 67 -9.29 16.56 -0.72
C VAL A 67 -10.38 16.51 -1.80
N SER A 68 -11.47 15.80 -1.52
CA SER A 68 -12.67 15.92 -2.36
C SER A 68 -13.12 17.37 -2.28
N GLU A 69 -12.98 18.14 -3.37
CA GLU A 69 -13.75 19.38 -3.50
C GLU A 69 -15.24 18.98 -3.44
N SER A 70 -15.96 19.56 -2.47
CA SER A 70 -17.42 19.43 -2.35
C SER A 70 -18.11 20.58 -3.07
#